data_AF-A0A4Z0MDI2-F1
#
_entry.id   AF-A0A4Z0MDI2-F1
#
_cell.length_a   1.000
_cell.length_b   1.000
_cell.length_c   1.000
_cell.angle_alpha   90.00
_cell.angle_beta   90.00
_cell.angle_gamma   90.00
#
_symmetry.space_group_name_H-M   'P 1'
#
loop_
_entity.id
_entity.type
_entity.pdbx_description
1 polymer ?
#
loop_
_entity_poly.entity_id
_entity_poly.type
_entity_poly.pdbx_seq_one_letter_code
_entity_poly.pdbx_strand_id
1 'polypeptide(L)'
;MRPPFPKFAFARFTLGLAAALLATACTKVVDLDLQDAAPRLLIEGQLANDGRPCTVQLSRSTSYQNPNVFPPVVGAVITLSDAGGGLETLRETSPGQYRGSTITGQPGHRYTLRVETEGQSYVAQSTMPAVVELTGLRVEKGFFGDLLSWCRSFWTRPGSATTMYSASTATDG
;
A
#
# COMPACT_ATOMS: atom_id res chain seq x y z
N MET A 1 -77.64 -10.76 -22.95
CA MET A 1 -76.30 -11.39 -23.05
C MET A 1 -75.25 -10.31 -22.82
N ARG A 2 -74.45 -10.39 -21.76
CA ARG A 2 -73.28 -9.50 -21.56
C ARG A 2 -72.09 -10.10 -22.32
N PRO A 3 -71.46 -9.40 -23.28
CA PRO A 3 -70.30 -9.95 -23.96
C PRO A 3 -69.10 -10.05 -23.00
N PRO A 4 -68.25 -11.07 -23.15
CA PRO A 4 -67.14 -11.35 -22.25
C PRO A 4 -65.98 -10.35 -22.47
N PHE A 5 -65.36 -9.89 -21.38
CA PHE A 5 -64.19 -9.02 -21.42
C PHE A 5 -62.99 -9.72 -22.10
N PRO A 6 -62.28 -9.07 -23.04
CA PRO A 6 -61.15 -9.68 -23.73
C PRO A 6 -59.91 -9.70 -22.83
N LYS A 7 -59.70 -10.81 -22.11
CA LYS A 7 -58.50 -11.07 -21.29
C LYS A 7 -57.20 -11.13 -22.11
N PHE A 8 -57.28 -11.19 -23.44
CA PHE A 8 -56.14 -11.42 -24.34
C PHE A 8 -55.46 -10.15 -24.87
N ALA A 9 -56.07 -8.98 -24.74
CA ALA A 9 -55.47 -7.72 -25.21
C ALA A 9 -54.41 -7.16 -24.24
N PHE A 10 -54.61 -7.35 -22.93
CA PHE A 10 -53.73 -6.80 -21.90
C PHE A 10 -52.36 -7.51 -21.84
N ALA A 11 -52.34 -8.83 -22.06
CA ALA A 11 -51.13 -9.65 -22.03
C ALA A 11 -50.14 -9.33 -23.17
N ARG A 12 -50.64 -8.84 -24.32
CA ARG A 12 -49.81 -8.42 -25.46
C ARG A 12 -49.19 -7.04 -25.23
N PHE A 13 -49.87 -6.19 -24.48
CA PHE A 13 -49.40 -4.86 -24.11
C PHE A 13 -48.30 -4.89 -23.04
N THR A 14 -48.44 -5.77 -22.04
CA THR A 14 -47.42 -5.96 -20.99
C THR A 14 -46.12 -6.57 -21.53
N LEU A 15 -46.20 -7.47 -22.51
CA LEU A 15 -45.02 -8.04 -23.17
C LEU A 15 -44.24 -6.99 -23.98
N GLY A 16 -44.95 -6.06 -24.64
CA GLY A 16 -44.32 -4.95 -25.36
C GLY A 16 -43.63 -3.94 -24.44
N LEU A 17 -44.24 -3.62 -23.30
CA LEU A 17 -43.65 -2.73 -22.30
C LEU A 17 -42.40 -3.32 -21.65
N ALA A 18 -42.41 -4.62 -21.34
CA ALA A 18 -41.25 -5.32 -20.79
C ALA A 18 -40.07 -5.36 -21.78
N ALA A 19 -40.34 -5.58 -23.08
CA ALA A 19 -39.32 -5.55 -24.12
C ALA A 19 -38.70 -4.16 -24.31
N ALA A 20 -39.48 -3.08 -24.14
CA ALA A 20 -38.98 -1.71 -24.20
C ALA A 20 -38.05 -1.35 -23.01
N LEU A 21 -38.31 -1.89 -21.82
CA LEU A 21 -37.45 -1.73 -20.63
C LEU A 21 -36.11 -2.49 -20.75
N LEU A 22 -36.08 -3.60 -21.49
CA LEU A 22 -34.85 -4.37 -21.77
C LEU A 22 -33.94 -3.67 -22.80
N ALA A 23 -34.50 -2.86 -23.70
CA ALA A 23 -33.74 -2.15 -24.74
C ALA A 23 -32.97 -0.91 -24.23
N THR A 24 -33.29 -0.40 -23.03
CA THR A 24 -32.54 0.71 -22.41
C THR A 24 -31.30 0.26 -21.64
N ALA A 25 -31.04 -1.04 -21.52
CA ALA A 25 -29.84 -1.59 -20.88
C ALA A 25 -28.61 -1.55 -21.81
N CYS A 26 -28.38 -0.42 -22.50
CA CYS A 26 -27.09 -0.16 -23.11
C CYS A 26 -26.08 0.05 -21.99
N THR A 27 -25.18 -0.91 -21.82
CA THR A 27 -24.01 -0.74 -20.96
C THR A 27 -23.12 0.32 -21.60
N LYS A 28 -23.02 1.47 -20.96
CA LYS A 28 -22.07 2.50 -21.37
C LYS A 28 -20.67 1.95 -21.06
N VAL A 29 -19.97 1.46 -22.08
CA VAL A 29 -18.58 1.04 -21.94
C VAL A 29 -17.79 2.31 -21.61
N VAL A 30 -17.37 2.43 -20.35
CA VAL A 30 -16.47 3.50 -19.94
C VAL A 30 -15.09 3.06 -20.39
N ASP A 31 -14.68 3.49 -21.57
CA ASP A 31 -13.30 3.37 -22.02
C ASP A 31 -12.49 4.38 -21.21
N LEU A 32 -11.91 3.91 -20.10
CA LEU A 32 -10.97 4.69 -19.32
C LEU A 32 -9.68 4.76 -20.14
N ASP A 33 -9.47 5.88 -20.81
CA ASP A 33 -8.19 6.22 -21.44
C ASP A 33 -7.15 6.46 -20.35
N LEU A 34 -6.68 5.37 -19.73
CA LEU A 34 -5.55 5.39 -18.82
C LEU A 34 -4.32 5.67 -19.67
N GLN A 35 -3.92 6.94 -19.69
CA GLN A 35 -2.63 7.35 -20.24
C GLN A 35 -1.56 6.42 -19.71
N ASP A 36 -0.94 5.68 -20.63
CA ASP A 36 0.15 4.77 -20.31
C ASP A 36 1.29 5.58 -19.68
N ALA A 37 1.42 5.45 -18.37
CA ALA A 37 2.50 6.08 -17.65
C ALA A 37 3.80 5.38 -18.04
N ALA A 38 4.80 6.16 -18.45
CA ALA A 38 6.13 5.64 -18.73
C ALA A 38 6.63 4.81 -17.53
N PRO A 39 7.27 3.64 -17.77
CA PRO A 39 7.72 2.75 -16.70
C PRO A 39 8.65 3.50 -15.73
N ARG A 40 8.29 3.52 -14.46
CA ARG A 40 9.04 4.19 -13.39
C ARG A 40 9.94 3.18 -12.69
N LEU A 41 11.14 3.62 -12.32
CA LEU A 41 12.03 2.85 -11.47
C LEU A 41 11.50 2.87 -10.04
N LEU A 42 11.33 1.68 -9.46
CA LEU A 42 10.93 1.48 -8.07
C LEU A 42 12.11 0.91 -7.29
N ILE A 43 12.46 1.59 -6.21
CA ILE A 43 13.58 1.25 -5.33
C ILE A 43 13.01 0.98 -3.94
N GLU A 44 13.03 -0.27 -3.51
CA GLU A 44 12.50 -0.69 -2.21
C GLU A 44 13.63 -1.13 -1.30
N GLY A 45 13.96 -0.32 -0.29
CA GLY A 45 14.96 -0.65 0.73
C GLY A 45 14.33 -1.13 2.02
N GLN A 46 14.69 -2.32 2.47
CA GLN A 46 14.33 -2.87 3.77
C GLN A 46 15.56 -2.89 4.69
N LEU A 47 15.46 -2.15 5.79
CA LEU A 47 16.46 -2.09 6.84
C LEU A 47 15.76 -2.12 8.20
N ALA A 48 16.13 -3.06 9.05
CA ALA A 48 15.53 -3.27 10.35
C ALA A 48 16.58 -3.35 11.47
N ASN A 49 16.11 -3.11 12.69
CA ASN A 49 16.86 -3.26 13.96
C ASN A 49 16.75 -4.71 14.50
N ASP A 50 16.87 -5.72 13.64
CA ASP A 50 16.79 -7.13 14.03
C ASP A 50 18.11 -7.87 13.81
N GLY A 51 19.18 -7.11 13.57
CA GLY A 51 20.51 -7.65 13.25
C GLY A 51 20.60 -8.27 11.85
N ARG A 52 19.57 -8.15 11.00
CA ARG A 52 19.63 -8.62 9.62
C ARG A 52 20.28 -7.56 8.72
N PRO A 53 21.01 -8.00 7.69
CA PRO A 53 21.57 -7.07 6.70
C PRO A 53 20.47 -6.42 5.87
N CYS A 54 20.75 -5.21 5.38
CA CYS A 54 19.88 -4.48 4.47
C CYS A 54 19.58 -5.30 3.22
N THR A 55 18.32 -5.27 2.76
CA THR A 55 17.91 -5.85 1.48
C THR A 55 17.26 -4.76 0.64
N VAL A 56 17.67 -4.63 -0.62
CA VAL A 56 17.13 -3.66 -1.57
C VAL A 56 16.61 -4.40 -2.78
N GLN A 57 15.38 -4.09 -3.20
CA GLN A 57 14.79 -4.61 -4.42
C GLN A 57 14.62 -3.48 -5.44
N LEU A 58 15.00 -3.77 -6.67
CA LEU A 58 14.89 -2.87 -7.81
C LEU A 58 13.96 -3.49 -8.85
N SER A 59 12.83 -2.82 -9.08
CA SER A 59 11.82 -3.24 -10.03
C SER A 59 11.35 -2.05 -10.88
N ARG A 60 10.72 -2.33 -12.01
CA ARG A 60 10.09 -1.31 -12.86
C ARG A 60 8.59 -1.45 -12.82
N SER A 61 7.88 -0.34 -12.66
CA SER A 61 6.44 -0.32 -12.84
C SER A 61 6.10 -0.63 -14.30
N THR A 62 5.17 -1.54 -14.54
CA THR A 62 4.63 -1.80 -15.88
C THR A 62 3.33 -1.03 -16.10
N SER A 63 2.95 -0.88 -17.36
CA SER A 63 1.65 -0.32 -17.77
C SER A 63 0.50 -1.13 -17.18
N TYR A 64 -0.62 -0.46 -16.92
CA TYR A 64 -1.86 -1.07 -16.45
C TYR A 64 -2.36 -2.20 -17.38
N GLN A 65 -1.96 -2.19 -18.66
CA GLN A 65 -2.42 -3.17 -19.66
C GLN A 65 -1.59 -4.47 -19.69
N ASN A 66 -0.48 -4.56 -18.94
CA ASN A 66 0.32 -5.79 -18.88
C ASN A 66 0.08 -6.57 -17.58
N PRO A 67 -0.01 -7.91 -17.63
CA PRO A 67 -0.31 -8.71 -16.46
C PRO A 67 0.89 -8.69 -15.50
N ASN A 68 0.77 -7.97 -14.38
CA ASN A 68 1.49 -8.12 -13.10
C ASN A 68 2.97 -8.58 -13.10
N VAL A 69 3.71 -8.33 -14.18
CA VAL A 69 5.12 -8.70 -14.37
C VAL A 69 5.92 -7.41 -14.28
N PHE A 70 6.61 -7.24 -13.16
CA PHE A 70 7.51 -6.13 -12.92
C PHE A 70 8.93 -6.58 -13.27
N PRO A 71 9.52 -6.13 -14.39
CA PRO A 71 10.84 -6.58 -14.77
C PRO A 71 11.88 -6.11 -13.73
N PRO A 72 12.70 -7.02 -13.20
CA PRO A 72 13.76 -6.66 -12.26
C PRO A 72 14.86 -5.88 -12.97
N VAL A 73 15.48 -4.93 -12.27
CA VAL A 73 16.62 -4.16 -12.79
C VAL A 73 17.93 -4.76 -12.29
N VAL A 74 18.69 -5.34 -13.22
CA VAL A 74 19.94 -6.09 -12.97
C VAL A 74 21.15 -5.18 -13.20
N GLY A 75 22.24 -5.42 -12.46
CA GLY A 75 23.51 -4.71 -12.66
C GLY A 75 23.55 -3.27 -12.16
N ALA A 76 22.70 -2.91 -11.19
CA ALA A 76 22.78 -1.63 -10.51
C ALA A 76 23.86 -1.65 -9.42
N VAL A 77 24.57 -0.53 -9.26
CA VAL A 77 25.52 -0.35 -8.15
C VAL A 77 24.78 0.37 -7.03
N ILE A 78 24.59 -0.33 -5.91
CA ILE A 78 23.90 0.23 -4.75
C ILE A 78 24.89 0.40 -3.61
N THR A 79 25.02 1.63 -3.12
CA THR A 79 25.86 1.98 -1.99
C THR A 79 25.00 2.50 -0.86
N LEU A 80 25.09 1.86 0.31
CA LEU A 80 24.47 2.28 1.55
C LEU A 80 25.51 2.97 2.42
N SER A 81 25.15 4.13 2.95
CA SER A 81 25.96 4.85 3.95
C SER A 81 25.13 5.15 5.19
N ASP A 82 25.75 4.98 6.34
CA ASP A 82 25.19 5.34 7.64
C ASP A 82 25.78 6.67 8.13
N ALA A 83 25.04 7.38 8.98
CA ALA A 83 25.48 8.58 9.67
C ALA A 83 26.72 8.36 10.53
N GLY A 84 26.98 7.11 10.97
CA GLY A 84 28.20 6.72 11.69
C GLY A 84 29.45 6.59 10.82
N GLY A 85 29.38 6.88 9.52
CA GLY A 85 30.51 6.78 8.58
C GLY A 85 30.71 5.37 7.99
N GLY A 86 29.82 4.43 8.28
CA GLY A 86 29.80 3.13 7.62
C GLY A 86 29.39 3.28 6.16
N LEU A 87 30.19 2.73 5.24
CA LEU A 87 29.90 2.69 3.81
C LEU A 87 29.96 1.24 3.35
N GLU A 88 28.91 0.77 2.70
CA GLU A 88 28.82 -0.58 2.18
C GLU A 88 28.20 -0.59 0.78
N THR A 89 28.78 -1.37 -0.12
CA THR A 89 28.18 -1.65 -1.43
C THR A 89 27.42 -2.97 -1.36
N LEU A 90 26.14 -2.95 -1.69
CA LEU A 90 25.30 -4.15 -1.69
C LEU A 90 25.63 -5.05 -2.88
N ARG A 91 25.53 -6.36 -2.67
CA ARG A 91 25.77 -7.36 -3.72
C ARG A 91 24.46 -7.90 -4.25
N GLU A 92 24.35 -8.03 -5.56
CA GLU A 92 23.22 -8.68 -6.20
C GLU A 92 23.19 -10.17 -5.83
N THR A 93 22.09 -10.63 -5.23
CA THR A 93 21.89 -12.03 -4.82
C THR A 93 20.98 -12.78 -5.78
N SER A 94 19.99 -12.08 -6.34
CA SER A 94 19.13 -12.57 -7.41
C SER A 94 18.78 -11.39 -8.33
N PRO A 95 18.26 -11.61 -9.55
CA PRO A 95 17.97 -10.53 -10.50
C PRO A 95 17.11 -9.45 -9.85
N GLY A 96 17.66 -8.23 -9.69
CA GLY A 96 16.96 -7.11 -9.07
C GLY A 96 16.91 -7.12 -7.53
N GLN A 97 17.53 -8.09 -6.84
CA GLN A 97 17.65 -8.11 -5.38
C GLN A 97 19.10 -7.97 -4.94
N TYR A 98 19.34 -7.01 -4.06
CA TYR A 98 20.65 -6.64 -3.56
C TYR A 98 20.66 -6.75 -2.05
N ARG A 99 21.72 -7.34 -1.50
CA ARG A 99 21.84 -7.58 -0.07
C ARG A 99 23.17 -7.03 0.45
N GLY A 100 23.09 -6.34 1.59
CA GLY A 100 24.25 -5.93 2.38
C GLY A 100 24.78 -7.09 3.21
N SER A 101 25.81 -6.80 4.00
CA SER A 101 26.49 -7.78 4.85
C SER A 101 26.93 -7.21 6.20
N THR A 102 27.24 -5.91 6.28
CA THR A 102 27.86 -5.29 7.45
C THR A 102 26.97 -4.25 8.11
N ILE A 103 26.20 -3.46 7.34
CA ILE A 103 25.33 -2.42 7.91
C ILE A 103 24.02 -3.05 8.40
N THR A 104 23.76 -2.89 9.70
CA THR A 104 22.48 -3.21 10.36
C THR A 104 21.77 -1.93 10.80
N GLY A 105 20.45 -1.99 10.91
CA GLY A 105 19.63 -0.85 11.28
C GLY A 105 19.80 -0.47 12.75
N GLN A 106 20.19 0.76 13.01
CA GLN A 106 20.36 1.36 14.33
C GLN A 106 19.30 2.44 14.52
N PRO A 107 18.48 2.36 15.58
CA PRO A 107 17.49 3.39 15.89
C PRO A 107 18.15 4.76 16.10
N GLY A 108 17.55 5.81 15.56
CA GLY A 108 18.08 7.18 15.63
C GLY A 108 19.12 7.52 14.57
N HIS A 109 19.55 6.55 13.75
CA HIS A 109 20.50 6.77 12.67
C HIS A 109 19.84 7.16 11.34
N ARG A 110 20.61 7.87 10.51
CA ARG A 110 20.21 8.30 9.17
C ARG A 110 20.99 7.51 8.13
N TYR A 111 20.26 6.85 7.25
CA TYR A 111 20.79 6.04 6.17
C TYR A 111 20.61 6.75 4.83
N THR A 112 21.66 6.76 4.03
CA THR A 112 21.67 7.29 2.66
C THR A 112 21.94 6.15 1.70
N LEU A 113 20.99 5.89 0.81
CA LEU A 113 21.08 4.89 -0.24
C LEU A 113 21.36 5.61 -1.57
N ARG A 114 22.44 5.22 -2.24
CA ARG A 114 22.78 5.68 -3.58
C ARG A 114 22.65 4.49 -4.54
N VAL A 115 21.88 4.65 -5.61
CA VAL A 115 21.66 3.63 -6.64
C VAL A 115 22.11 4.20 -7.97
N GLU A 116 23.03 3.51 -8.64
CA GLU A 116 23.49 3.85 -9.99
C GLU A 116 23.05 2.75 -10.95
N THR A 117 22.21 3.11 -11.92
CA THR A 117 21.66 2.18 -12.91
C THR A 117 21.42 2.90 -14.23
N GLU A 118 21.72 2.25 -15.36
CA GLU A 118 21.50 2.79 -16.71
C GLU A 118 22.08 4.20 -16.94
N GLY A 119 23.20 4.52 -16.30
CA GLY A 119 23.84 5.84 -16.39
C GLY A 119 23.16 6.95 -15.60
N GLN A 120 22.13 6.63 -14.81
CA GLN A 120 21.46 7.54 -13.89
C GLN A 120 21.82 7.22 -12.44
N SER A 121 21.94 8.26 -11.61
CA SER A 121 22.23 8.15 -10.18
C SER A 121 21.03 8.64 -9.36
N TYR A 122 20.55 7.80 -8.46
CA TYR A 122 19.46 8.08 -7.54
C TYR A 122 19.98 8.13 -6.12
N VAL A 123 19.53 9.10 -5.33
CA VAL A 123 19.90 9.24 -3.92
C VAL A 123 18.63 9.30 -3.09
N ALA A 124 18.51 8.39 -2.13
CA ALA A 124 17.42 8.34 -1.16
C ALA A 124 17.99 8.44 0.26
N GLN A 125 17.27 9.13 1.14
CA GLN A 125 17.64 9.27 2.55
C GLN A 125 16.47 8.88 3.43
N SER A 126 16.72 8.02 4.40
CA SER A 126 15.73 7.56 5.38
C SER A 126 16.32 7.60 6.78
N THR A 127 15.55 8.05 7.74
CA THR A 127 15.97 8.12 9.15
C THR A 127 15.20 7.09 9.95
N MET A 128 15.91 6.18 10.61
CA MET A 128 15.27 5.19 11.48
C MET A 128 14.86 5.90 12.79
N PRO A 129 13.56 5.93 13.13
CA PRO A 129 13.14 6.59 14.37
C PRO A 129 13.74 5.88 15.60
N ALA A 130 13.97 6.65 16.66
CA ALA A 130 14.41 6.09 17.93
C ALA A 130 13.32 5.17 18.52
N VAL A 131 13.74 4.14 19.25
CA VAL A 131 12.82 3.27 19.99
C VAL A 131 12.11 4.11 21.04
N VAL A 132 10.78 4.09 21.02
CA VAL A 132 9.96 4.73 22.06
C VAL A 132 9.38 3.63 22.94
N GLU A 133 9.65 3.70 24.23
CA GLU A 133 9.08 2.76 25.20
C GLU A 133 7.58 3.03 25.40
N LEU A 134 6.80 1.96 25.48
CA LEU A 134 5.40 2.01 25.85
C LEU A 134 5.26 2.37 27.33
N THR A 135 4.98 3.63 27.64
CA THR A 135 4.88 4.10 29.04
C THR A 135 3.58 3.66 29.73
N GLY A 136 2.55 3.23 28.99
CA GLY A 136 1.36 2.64 29.62
C GLY A 136 0.17 2.48 28.69
N LEU A 137 -0.62 1.44 28.94
CA LEU A 137 -1.92 1.22 28.34
C LEU A 137 -2.97 1.52 29.41
N ARG A 138 -3.78 2.57 29.22
CA ARG A 138 -4.89 2.87 30.13
C ARG A 138 -6.20 2.45 29.46
N VAL A 139 -6.80 1.39 29.97
CA VAL A 139 -8.14 0.95 29.57
C VAL A 139 -9.14 1.60 30.50
N GLU A 140 -9.84 2.62 30.03
CA GLU A 140 -10.96 3.22 30.75
C GLU A 140 -12.25 2.50 30.34
N LYS A 141 -12.89 1.83 31.29
CA LYS A 141 -14.21 1.24 31.08
C LYS A 141 -15.26 2.35 31.19
N GLY A 142 -15.93 2.66 30.09
CA GLY A 142 -17.08 3.56 30.09
C GLY A 142 -18.32 2.87 30.67
N PHE A 143 -19.02 3.58 31.56
CA PHE A 143 -20.30 3.19 32.15
C PHE A 143 -21.47 3.46 31.19
N PHE A 144 -21.43 2.91 29.99
CA PHE A 144 -22.60 2.84 29.12
C PHE A 144 -22.87 1.36 28.86
N GLY A 145 -24.05 0.91 29.30
CA GLY A 145 -24.44 -0.49 29.42
C GLY A 145 -23.90 -1.38 28.30
N ASP A 146 -23.17 -2.40 28.73
CA ASP A 146 -22.90 -3.66 28.04
C ASP A 146 -23.03 -3.62 26.51
N LEU A 147 -22.05 -3.07 25.78
CA LEU A 147 -21.75 -3.58 24.44
C LEU A 147 -20.44 -3.12 23.76
N LEU A 148 -19.68 -2.11 24.22
CA LEU A 148 -18.46 -1.71 23.49
C LEU A 148 -17.28 -1.35 24.41
N SER A 149 -16.25 -2.20 24.41
CA SER A 149 -14.96 -1.96 25.06
C SER A 149 -14.03 -1.17 24.13
N TRP A 150 -13.69 0.06 24.49
CA TRP A 150 -12.79 0.91 23.70
C TRP A 150 -11.37 0.87 24.29
N CYS A 151 -10.40 0.31 23.55
CA CYS A 151 -8.99 0.39 23.92
C CYS A 151 -8.38 1.67 23.34
N ARG A 152 -8.08 2.65 24.19
CA ARG A 152 -7.34 3.86 23.80
C ARG A 152 -5.86 3.66 24.10
N SER A 153 -5.03 3.45 23.08
CA SER A 153 -3.58 3.44 23.24
C SER A 153 -3.04 4.87 23.23
N PHE A 154 -2.16 5.21 24.18
CA PHE A 154 -1.52 6.51 24.30
C PHE A 154 0.00 6.34 24.11
N TRP A 155 0.55 6.95 23.07
CA TRP A 155 1.99 6.91 22.79
C TRP A 155 2.56 8.32 23.00
N THR A 156 3.33 8.51 24.06
CA THR A 156 4.01 9.79 24.34
C THR A 156 5.41 9.74 23.73
N ARG A 157 5.66 10.51 22.67
CA ARG A 157 7.01 10.69 22.13
C ARG A 157 7.76 11.67 23.06
N PRO A 158 8.95 11.35 23.59
CA PRO A 158 9.68 12.30 24.42
C PRO A 158 10.14 13.48 23.55
N GLY A 159 9.71 14.69 23.88
CA GLY A 159 10.27 15.94 23.33
C GLY A 159 9.52 16.63 22.19
N SER A 160 8.37 16.16 21.69
CA SER A 160 7.59 16.93 20.71
C SER A 160 6.11 16.62 20.71
N ALA A 161 5.30 17.69 20.69
CA ALA A 161 3.86 17.79 20.55
C ALA A 161 3.07 16.48 20.30
N THR A 162 2.16 16.21 21.23
CA THR A 162 1.13 15.17 21.22
C THR A 162 0.53 14.98 19.83
N THR A 163 0.92 13.90 19.13
CA THR A 163 0.16 13.44 17.96
C THR A 163 -0.76 12.33 18.43
N MET A 164 -2.07 12.61 18.40
CA MET A 164 -3.11 11.70 18.88
C MET A 164 -3.49 10.75 17.74
N TYR A 165 -3.27 9.45 17.92
CA TYR A 165 -3.76 8.42 17.00
C TYR A 165 -4.83 7.59 17.73
N SER A 166 -6.07 7.60 17.24
CA SER A 166 -7.15 6.75 17.74
C SER A 166 -7.36 5.58 16.78
N ALA A 167 -7.10 4.36 17.23
CA ALA A 167 -7.50 3.15 16.51
C ALA A 167 -8.78 2.60 17.15
N SER A 168 -9.83 2.42 16.34
CA SER A 168 -11.07 1.77 16.74
C SER A 168 -11.11 0.38 16.11
N THR A 169 -11.18 -0.66 16.93
CA THR A 169 -11.55 -2.00 16.45
C THR A 169 -12.81 -2.41 17.18
N ALA A 170 -13.91 -2.51 16.44
CA ALA A 170 -15.14 -3.14 16.92
C ALA A 170 -14.95 -4.64 16.80
N THR A 171 -14.91 -5.33 17.94
CA THR A 171 -15.01 -6.79 17.96
C THR A 171 -16.50 -7.11 18.02
N ASP A 172 -17.08 -7.52 16.90
CA ASP A 172 -18.44 -8.05 16.82
C ASP A 172 -18.45 -9.41 17.52
N GLY A 173 -19.37 -9.62 18.45
CA GLY A 173 -19.56 -10.87 19.18
C GLY A 173 -20.56 -11.79 18.50
#